data_AF-A0A2M8CHI2-F1
#
_entry.id   AF-A0A2M8CHI2-F1
#
_cell.length_a   1.000
_cell.length_b   1.000
_cell.length_c   1.000
_cell.angle_alpha   90.00
_cell.angle_beta   90.00
_cell.angle_gamma   90.00
#
_symmetry.space_group_name_H-M   'P 1'
#
loop_
_entity.id
_entity.type
_entity.pdbx_description
1 polymer ?
#
loop_
_entity_poly.entity_id
_entity_poly.type
_entity_poly.pdbx_seq_one_letter_code
_entity_poly.pdbx_strand_id
1 'polypeptide(L)'
;MKEGFPLQTLSGKPMEGRVINQNNQELIIETLVPHLNIGHRDIPGFFNKYISKEACRSTSFQGVNYFSANPSLLFDELKKLAERGKTIYG
;
A
#
# COMPACT_ATOMS: atom_id res chain seq x y z
N MET A 1 7.48 10.98 15.99
CA MET A 1 6.43 10.95 14.94
C MET A 1 6.90 11.88 13.85
N LYS A 2 7.02 11.43 12.59
CA LYS A 2 7.18 12.39 11.50
C LYS A 2 5.92 13.26 11.50
N GLU A 3 6.07 14.57 11.57
CA GLU A 3 4.96 15.52 11.57
C GLU A 3 4.01 15.21 10.41
N GLY A 4 2.70 15.05 10.68
CA GLY A 4 1.69 14.80 9.65
C GLY A 4 1.04 13.41 9.62
N PHE A 5 1.14 12.59 10.69
CA PHE A 5 0.26 11.44 10.85
C PHE A 5 -1.10 11.86 11.47
N PRO A 6 -2.25 11.41 10.94
CA PRO A 6 -2.42 10.51 9.79
C PRO A 6 -2.15 11.22 8.45
N LEU A 7 -1.39 10.55 7.57
CA LEU A 7 -1.15 11.02 6.21
C LEU A 7 -2.44 10.90 5.39
N GLN A 8 -2.80 11.95 4.66
CA GLN A 8 -3.91 11.88 3.71
C GLN A 8 -3.57 10.93 2.55
N THR A 9 -4.24 9.78 2.52
CA THR A 9 -4.01 8.74 1.49
C THR A 9 -4.94 8.86 0.29
N LEU A 10 -6.08 9.54 0.45
CA LEU A 10 -7.11 9.69 -0.57
C LEU A 10 -7.38 11.17 -0.88
N SER A 11 -7.96 11.44 -2.05
CA SER A 11 -8.42 12.77 -2.45
C SER A 11 -9.38 13.34 -1.40
N GLY A 12 -9.37 14.66 -1.22
CA GLY A 12 -10.30 15.33 -0.29
C GLY A 12 -11.75 15.38 -0.80
N LYS A 13 -11.96 15.07 -2.08
CA LYS A 13 -13.27 15.04 -2.74
C LYS A 13 -13.37 13.81 -3.65
N PRO A 14 -14.57 13.19 -3.77
CA PRO A 14 -14.83 12.18 -4.77
C PRO A 14 -14.63 12.71 -6.19
N MET A 15 -14.27 11.82 -7.09
CA MET A 15 -14.16 12.05 -8.53
C MET A 15 -14.98 11.01 -9.27
N GLU A 16 -15.49 11.39 -10.44
CA GLU A 16 -16.18 10.46 -11.33
C GLU A 16 -15.19 9.50 -11.99
N GLY A 17 -15.47 8.20 -11.90
CA GLY A 17 -14.75 7.13 -12.56
C GLY A 17 -15.68 6.32 -13.45
N ARG A 18 -15.22 5.99 -14.66
CA ARG A 18 -15.92 5.06 -15.56
C ARG A 18 -15.46 3.65 -15.27
N VAL A 19 -16.40 2.76 -15.00
CA VAL A 19 -16.13 1.35 -14.69
C VAL A 19 -17.03 0.43 -15.52
N ILE A 20 -16.57 -0.79 -15.74
CA ILE A 20 -17.37 -1.86 -16.36
C ILE A 20 -17.80 -2.80 -15.24
N ASN A 21 -19.10 -3.04 -15.09
CA ASN A 21 -19.62 -3.96 -14.08
C ASN A 21 -19.52 -5.42 -14.54
N GLN A 22 -19.91 -6.35 -13.67
CA GLN A 22 -19.92 -7.79 -13.95
C GLN A 22 -20.83 -8.23 -15.12
N ASN A 23 -21.74 -7.36 -15.56
CA ASN A 23 -22.64 -7.59 -16.70
C ASN A 23 -22.16 -6.88 -17.99
N ASN A 24 -20.90 -6.43 -18.04
CA ASN A 24 -20.32 -5.64 -19.14
C ASN A 24 -21.02 -4.30 -19.42
N GLN A 25 -21.68 -3.70 -18.42
CA GLN A 25 -22.29 -2.38 -18.56
C GLN A 25 -21.33 -1.30 -18.06
N GLU A 26 -21.21 -0.21 -18.81
CA GLU A 26 -20.48 0.99 -18.39
C GLU A 26 -21.29 1.77 -17.35
N LEU A 27 -20.65 2.09 -16.23
CA LEU A 27 -21.22 2.88 -15.13
C LEU A 27 -20.30 4.06 -14.83
N ILE A 28 -20.90 5.20 -14.45
CA ILE A 28 -20.19 6.31 -13.83
C ILE A 28 -20.39 6.19 -12.31
N ILE A 29 -19.30 6.11 -11.57
CA ILE A 29 -19.30 6.04 -10.11
C ILE A 29 -18.55 7.22 -9.51
N GLU A 30 -18.97 7.69 -8.33
CA GLU A 30 -18.18 8.61 -7.53
C GLU A 30 -17.26 7.82 -6.59
N THR A 31 -15.96 8.10 -6.63
CA THR A 31 -14.98 7.41 -5.79
C THR A 31 -13.84 8.33 -5.35
N LEU A 32 -13.20 8.00 -4.23
CA LEU A 32 -11.98 8.68 -3.81
C LEU A 32 -10.78 8.09 -4.54
N VAL A 33 -9.88 8.94 -5.03
CA VAL A 33 -8.66 8.51 -5.73
C VAL A 33 -7.44 8.65 -4.81
N PRO A 34 -6.36 7.88 -5.02
CA PRO A 34 -5.11 8.06 -4.28
C PRO A 34 -4.63 9.52 -4.33
N HIS A 35 -4.26 10.09 -3.17
CA HIS A 35 -3.75 11.46 -3.10
C HIS A 35 -2.43 11.60 -3.90
N LEU A 36 -2.14 12.71 -4.56
CA LEU A 36 -0.92 12.83 -5.40
C LEU A 36 0.38 12.61 -4.60
N ASN A 37 0.42 13.09 -3.36
CA ASN A 37 1.57 12.94 -2.46
C ASN A 37 1.77 11.49 -1.95
N ILE A 38 0.87 10.57 -2.29
CA ILE A 38 0.94 9.17 -1.89
C ILE A 38 2.15 8.44 -2.46
N GLY A 39 2.75 8.96 -3.54
CA GLY A 39 3.89 8.34 -4.24
C GLY A 39 5.21 8.41 -3.48
N HIS A 40 5.36 9.31 -2.50
CA HIS A 40 6.62 9.52 -1.76
C HIS A 40 6.83 8.54 -0.59
N ARG A 41 6.40 7.28 -0.74
CA ARG A 41 6.55 6.23 0.27
C ARG A 41 7.86 5.48 0.05
N ASP A 42 8.68 5.35 1.09
CA ASP A 42 9.83 4.44 1.10
C ASP A 42 9.39 3.03 1.50
N ILE A 43 8.69 2.34 0.58
CA ILE A 43 8.24 0.96 0.80
C ILE A 43 9.44 0.03 1.04
N PRO A 44 10.53 0.06 0.22
CA PRO A 44 11.68 -0.81 0.45
C PRO A 44 12.34 -0.59 1.82
N GLY A 45 12.52 0.67 2.24
CA GLY A 45 13.09 1.00 3.55
C GLY A 45 12.18 0.60 4.71
N PHE A 46 10.86 0.81 4.60
CA PHE A 46 9.91 0.34 5.60
C PHE A 46 9.97 -1.18 5.76
N PHE A 47 9.94 -1.92 4.65
CA PHE A 47 10.00 -3.39 4.68
C PHE A 47 11.32 -3.88 5.24
N ASN A 48 12.45 -3.33 4.81
CA ASN A 48 13.76 -3.70 5.36
C ASN A 48 13.91 -3.41 6.86
N LYS A 49 13.20 -2.40 7.37
CA LYS A 49 13.28 -1.97 8.77
C LYS A 49 12.35 -2.76 9.70
N TYR A 50 11.15 -3.09 9.24
CA TYR A 50 10.08 -3.56 10.12
C TYR A 50 9.53 -4.95 9.79
N ILE A 51 9.79 -5.47 8.58
CA ILE A 51 9.22 -6.73 8.12
C ILE A 51 10.31 -7.79 8.11
N SER A 52 9.99 -8.97 8.63
CA SER A 52 10.93 -10.09 8.68
C SER A 52 11.21 -10.65 7.28
N LYS A 53 12.40 -11.24 7.10
CA LYS A 53 12.75 -11.90 5.83
C LYS A 53 11.94 -13.19 5.56
N GLU A 54 11.32 -13.74 6.59
CA GLU A 54 10.37 -14.84 6.47
C GLU A 54 9.03 -14.36 5.88
N ALA A 55 8.58 -13.18 6.32
CA ALA A 55 7.36 -12.56 5.81
C ALA A 55 7.54 -11.99 4.40
N CYS A 56 8.65 -11.30 4.14
CA CYS A 56 8.95 -10.72 2.83
C CYS A 56 10.46 -10.57 2.62
N ARG A 57 10.93 -11.00 1.44
CA ARG A 57 12.33 -10.85 1.03
C ARG A 57 12.45 -10.43 -0.42
N SER A 58 13.47 -9.64 -0.69
CA SER A 58 13.92 -9.38 -2.05
C SER A 58 14.52 -10.65 -2.65
N THR A 59 14.24 -10.88 -3.93
CA THR A 59 14.81 -11.99 -4.70
C THR A 59 15.10 -11.49 -6.11
N SER A 60 16.02 -12.15 -6.82
CA SER A 60 16.33 -11.83 -8.20
C SER A 60 16.20 -13.08 -9.05
N PHE A 61 15.61 -12.93 -10.22
CA PHE A 61 15.48 -14.00 -11.21
C PHE A 61 15.78 -13.42 -12.59
N GLN A 62 16.77 -14.00 -13.28
CA GLN A 62 17.23 -13.55 -14.60
C GLN A 62 17.58 -12.05 -14.66
N GLY A 63 18.20 -11.51 -13.60
CA GLY A 63 18.59 -10.10 -13.53
C GLY A 63 17.45 -9.12 -13.20
N VAL A 64 16.22 -9.61 -13.06
CA VAL A 64 15.06 -8.81 -12.64
C VAL A 64 14.86 -8.95 -11.13
N ASN A 65 14.63 -7.83 -10.45
CA ASN A 65 14.41 -7.79 -9.01
C ASN A 65 12.92 -7.96 -8.70
N TYR A 66 12.61 -8.87 -7.79
CA TYR A 66 11.28 -9.19 -7.30
C TYR A 66 11.23 -9.15 -5.76
N PHE A 67 10.01 -9.26 -5.24
CA PHE A 67 9.76 -9.57 -3.84
C PHE A 67 9.00 -10.88 -3.76
N SER A 68 9.40 -11.73 -2.82
CA SER A 68 8.66 -12.93 -2.42
C SER A 68 8.11 -12.71 -1.02
N ALA A 69 6.83 -12.99 -0.82
CA ALA A 69 6.15 -12.80 0.45
C ALA A 69 5.34 -14.03 0.85
N ASN A 70 5.32 -14.31 2.16
CA ASN A 70 4.31 -15.15 2.79
C ASN A 70 3.12 -14.26 3.15
N PRO A 71 1.96 -14.37 2.47
CA PRO A 71 0.86 -13.42 2.63
C PRO A 71 0.32 -13.33 4.06
N SER A 72 0.14 -14.48 4.72
CA SER A 72 -0.43 -14.52 6.08
C SER A 72 0.51 -13.89 7.09
N LEU A 73 1.80 -14.25 7.05
CA LEU A 73 2.79 -13.71 7.97
C LEU A 73 3.01 -12.21 7.74
N LEU A 74 3.06 -11.78 6.46
CA LEU A 74 3.18 -10.38 6.10
C LEU A 74 1.99 -9.56 6.62
N PHE A 75 0.77 -10.07 6.45
CA PHE A 75 -0.43 -9.40 6.95
C PHE A 75 -0.39 -9.26 8.48
N ASP A 76 -0.04 -10.32 9.20
CA ASP A 76 0.04 -10.31 10.66
C ASP A 76 1.10 -9.33 11.19
N GLU A 77 2.28 -9.27 10.55
CA GLU A 77 3.32 -8.32 10.91
C GLU A 77 2.90 -6.87 10.66
N LEU A 78 2.32 -6.59 9.48
CA LEU A 78 1.81 -5.27 9.13
C LEU A 78 0.69 -4.83 10.08
N LYS A 79 -0.23 -5.73 10.44
CA LYS A 79 -1.31 -5.46 11.40
C LYS A 79 -0.75 -5.08 12.77
N LYS A 80 0.19 -5.86 13.31
CA LYS A 80 0.85 -5.57 14.60
C LYS A 80 1.58 -4.23 14.61
N LEU A 81 2.19 -3.84 13.48
CA LEU A 81 2.83 -2.54 13.33
C LEU A 81 1.79 -1.42 13.32
N ALA A 82 0.70 -1.58 12.57
CA ALA A 82 -0.38 -0.61 12.47
C ALA A 82 -1.07 -0.37 13.83
N GLU A 83 -1.31 -1.43 14.61
CA GLU A 83 -1.83 -1.33 15.99
C GLU A 83 -0.92 -0.50 16.91
N ARG A 84 0.39 -0.42 16.59
CA ARG A 84 1.39 0.39 17.31
C ARG A 84 1.60 1.77 16.68
N GLY A 85 0.75 2.16 15.75
CA GLY A 85 0.84 3.42 15.02
C GLY A 85 2.05 3.51 14.10
N LYS A 86 2.62 2.38 13.66
CA LYS A 86 3.73 2.32 12.70
C LYS A 86 3.21 1.85 11.36
N THR A 87 3.16 2.74 10.37
CA THR A 87 2.67 2.41 9.03
C THR A 87 3.68 2.81 7.95
N ILE A 88 3.47 2.34 6.72
CA ILE A 88 4.23 2.82 5.54
C ILE A 88 4.02 4.32 5.27
N TYR A 89 3.13 4.99 6.02
CA TYR A 89 2.80 6.42 5.88
C TYR A 89 3.46 7.32 6.93
N GLY A 90 4.21 6.75 7.88
CA GLY A 90 4.66 7.44 9.09
C GLY A 90 4.20 6.73 10.34
#